data_AF-A0A948Q4S5-F1
#
_entry.id   AF-A0A948Q4S5-F1
#
_cell.length_a   1.000
_cell.length_b   1.000
_cell.length_c   1.000
_cell.angle_alpha   90.00
_cell.angle_beta   90.00
_cell.angle_gamma   90.00
#
_symmetry.space_group_name_H-M   'P 1'
#
loop_
_entity.id
_entity.type
_entity.pdbx_description
1 polymer ?
#
loop_
_entity_poly.entity_id
_entity_poly.type
_entity_poly.pdbx_seq_one_letter_code
_entity_poly.pdbx_strand_id
1 'polypeptide(L)'
;MFSPSCRFSRIFSMTPLALVLVLAGSGPAAGGGVGLPTRSAGVGFGNLEDFSGLRFNLSDRGVERVDGINVTFWNPDQHNRGLYRGIQFNLVGHSGTLTQGLSLNGVGLGNGDFQGLAVGGLGVGGDNMTGIVVGGLGVGGDDLTGVFCGGLGVGGDDVTGIALGGLGVGGDKLTGVFCGGLGVGGDDLTGIAVGGLGVGGDRLEGLFAGGAIGGDSVDGIALAAGYLKAESFRGFGTGAHTNLKKAQGLCIGIFNRADVLEGVQIGVLNHAGNNPRGLQWLPGINAHF
;
A
#
# COMPACT_ATOMS: atom_id res chain seq x y z
N MET A 1 37.10 -49.46 -56.60
CA MET A 1 36.81 -49.22 -55.18
C MET A 1 35.30 -49.38 -55.02
N PHE A 2 34.90 -50.40 -54.26
CA PHE A 2 33.58 -50.99 -53.97
C PHE A 2 32.30 -50.26 -54.41
N SER A 3 31.43 -50.99 -55.12
CA SER A 3 29.96 -50.89 -54.97
C SER A 3 29.53 -51.95 -53.96
N PRO A 4 28.58 -51.66 -53.04
CA PRO A 4 27.33 -52.40 -53.13
C PRO A 4 26.07 -51.69 -52.57
N SER A 5 24.92 -52.06 -53.15
CA SER A 5 23.68 -52.52 -52.49
C SER A 5 22.84 -51.67 -51.50
N CYS A 6 21.53 -51.75 -51.73
CA CYS A 6 20.48 -52.17 -50.76
C CYS A 6 19.86 -51.20 -49.73
N ARG A 7 18.52 -51.18 -49.82
CA ARG A 7 17.49 -51.33 -48.74
C ARG A 7 17.26 -50.18 -47.75
N PHE A 8 16.01 -49.72 -47.73
CA PHE A 8 15.20 -49.90 -46.53
C PHE A 8 13.73 -50.19 -46.88
N SER A 9 13.11 -51.05 -46.08
CA SER A 9 11.79 -51.65 -46.26
C SER A 9 10.90 -51.35 -45.05
N ARG A 10 9.57 -51.44 -45.24
CA ARG A 10 8.49 -51.62 -44.24
C ARG A 10 8.13 -50.36 -43.42
N ILE A 11 6.91 -49.83 -43.55
CA ILE A 11 5.67 -50.21 -42.83
C ILE A 11 5.86 -50.20 -41.30
N PHE A 12 5.38 -49.13 -40.64
CA PHE A 12 4.72 -49.11 -39.32
C PHE A 12 4.14 -47.69 -39.14
N SER A 13 2.84 -47.48 -39.34
CA SER A 13 1.85 -47.43 -38.24
C SER A 13 2.28 -46.55 -37.08
N MET A 14 1.99 -45.24 -37.12
CA MET A 14 1.72 -44.44 -35.92
C MET A 14 0.73 -43.33 -36.27
N THR A 15 -0.53 -43.57 -35.94
CA THR A 15 -1.60 -42.58 -35.81
C THR A 15 -1.14 -41.47 -34.84
N PRO A 16 -1.11 -40.18 -35.22
CA PRO A 16 -1.08 -39.14 -34.21
C PRO A 16 -2.50 -39.02 -33.66
N LEU A 17 -2.68 -39.45 -32.41
CA LEU A 17 -3.86 -39.18 -31.60
C LEU A 17 -3.91 -37.67 -31.35
N ALA A 18 -4.44 -36.92 -32.33
CA ALA A 18 -4.81 -35.53 -32.16
C ALA A 18 -6.01 -35.50 -31.20
N LEU A 19 -5.76 -35.09 -29.95
CA LEU A 19 -6.82 -34.73 -29.01
C LEU A 19 -7.47 -33.44 -29.50
N VAL A 20 -8.48 -33.61 -30.36
CA VAL A 20 -9.34 -32.55 -30.86
C VAL A 20 -10.27 -32.13 -29.70
N LEU A 21 -9.95 -31.01 -29.06
CA LEU A 21 -10.88 -30.30 -28.16
C LEU A 21 -11.85 -29.50 -29.03
N VAL A 22 -12.90 -30.16 -29.52
CA VAL A 22 -14.07 -29.51 -30.11
C VAL A 22 -15.17 -29.48 -29.06
N LEU A 23 -15.48 -28.27 -28.59
CA LEU A 23 -16.81 -27.90 -28.07
C LEU A 23 -17.02 -26.42 -28.37
N ALA A 24 -17.24 -26.11 -29.65
CA ALA A 24 -17.96 -24.93 -30.07
C ALA A 24 -19.45 -25.24 -29.92
N GLY A 25 -20.04 -24.81 -28.80
CA GLY A 25 -21.48 -24.80 -28.57
C GLY A 25 -21.95 -23.37 -28.42
N SER A 26 -22.49 -22.78 -29.49
CA SER A 26 -23.23 -21.53 -29.46
C SER A 26 -24.63 -21.77 -28.89
N GLY A 27 -24.80 -21.43 -27.61
CA GLY A 27 -26.05 -21.36 -26.84
C GLY A 27 -25.80 -20.50 -25.60
N PRO A 28 -26.83 -20.01 -24.90
CA PRO A 28 -26.61 -19.23 -23.68
C PRO A 28 -25.88 -20.11 -22.68
N ALA A 29 -24.60 -19.80 -22.45
CA ALA A 29 -23.75 -20.59 -21.57
C ALA A 29 -24.22 -20.40 -20.12
N ALA A 30 -25.08 -21.31 -19.65
CA ALA A 30 -25.33 -21.49 -18.23
C ALA A 30 -23.98 -21.77 -17.56
N GLY A 31 -23.50 -20.82 -16.76
CA GLY A 31 -22.21 -20.92 -16.06
C GLY A 31 -22.27 -21.99 -14.97
N GLY A 32 -22.10 -23.26 -15.34
CA GLY A 32 -22.07 -24.38 -14.40
C GLY A 32 -20.65 -24.89 -14.21
N GLY A 33 -20.21 -24.96 -12.96
CA GLY A 33 -19.00 -25.69 -12.57
C GLY A 33 -19.29 -27.16 -12.25
N VAL A 34 -18.22 -27.95 -12.18
CA VAL A 34 -18.25 -29.37 -11.78
C VAL A 34 -17.38 -29.55 -10.56
N GLY A 35 -17.95 -30.11 -9.48
CA GLY A 35 -17.22 -30.49 -8.28
C GLY A 35 -17.13 -32.01 -8.11
N LEU A 36 -16.01 -32.49 -7.58
CA LEU A 36 -15.71 -33.89 -7.31
C LEU A 36 -15.18 -34.04 -5.87
N PRO A 37 -15.72 -34.94 -5.02
CA PRO A 37 -16.79 -35.91 -5.31
C PRO A 37 -18.19 -35.29 -5.33
N THR A 38 -18.37 -34.09 -4.77
CA THR A 38 -19.66 -33.41 -4.73
C THR A 38 -19.56 -32.04 -5.41
N ARG A 39 -20.71 -31.46 -5.77
CA ARG A 39 -20.77 -30.11 -6.34
C ARG A 39 -20.30 -29.01 -5.37
N SER A 40 -20.25 -29.29 -4.07
CA SER A 40 -19.93 -28.32 -3.02
C SER A 40 -18.61 -28.60 -2.31
N ALA A 41 -17.98 -29.76 -2.52
CA ALA A 41 -16.74 -30.09 -1.82
C ALA A 41 -15.79 -30.98 -2.64
N GLY A 42 -14.49 -30.68 -2.52
CA GLY A 42 -13.39 -31.47 -3.07
C GLY A 42 -12.60 -30.70 -4.14
N VAL A 43 -12.55 -31.20 -5.37
CA VAL A 43 -11.92 -30.55 -6.52
C VAL A 43 -12.98 -30.02 -7.47
N GLY A 44 -13.00 -28.70 -7.67
CA GLY A 44 -13.98 -27.98 -8.45
C GLY A 44 -13.39 -27.33 -9.70
N PHE A 45 -14.12 -27.37 -10.80
CA PHE A 45 -13.77 -26.69 -12.05
C PHE A 45 -14.91 -25.78 -12.49
N GLY A 46 -14.62 -24.51 -12.77
CA GLY A 46 -15.59 -23.53 -13.26
C GLY A 46 -16.28 -22.71 -12.16
N ASN A 47 -17.42 -22.11 -12.52
CA ASN A 47 -18.23 -21.29 -11.60
C ASN A 47 -19.10 -22.20 -10.72
N LEU A 48 -18.66 -22.39 -9.48
CA LEU A 48 -19.39 -23.07 -8.41
C LEU A 48 -19.75 -21.99 -7.39
N GLU A 49 -21.04 -21.84 -7.12
CA GLU A 49 -21.56 -20.73 -6.29
C GLU A 49 -21.08 -20.84 -4.83
N ASP A 50 -21.18 -22.03 -4.24
CA ASP A 50 -20.72 -22.34 -2.89
C ASP A 50 -19.86 -23.61 -2.91
N PHE A 51 -18.56 -23.47 -2.66
CA PHE A 51 -17.62 -24.58 -2.78
C PHE A 51 -16.52 -24.58 -1.72
N SER A 52 -16.23 -25.76 -1.17
CA SER A 52 -15.15 -25.98 -0.23
C SER A 52 -14.09 -26.94 -0.78
N GLY A 53 -12.85 -26.49 -0.96
CA GLY A 53 -11.75 -27.33 -1.41
C GLY A 53 -10.84 -26.64 -2.42
N LEU A 54 -10.37 -27.39 -3.42
CA LEU A 54 -9.49 -26.88 -4.48
C LEU A 54 -10.32 -26.55 -5.72
N ARG A 55 -10.43 -25.27 -6.05
CA ARG A 55 -11.22 -24.78 -7.17
C ARG A 55 -10.32 -24.15 -8.23
N PHE A 56 -10.50 -24.58 -9.48
CA PHE A 56 -9.89 -24.00 -10.65
C PHE A 56 -10.96 -23.31 -11.49
N ASN A 57 -10.71 -22.07 -11.86
CA ASN A 57 -11.65 -21.32 -12.66
C ASN A 57 -10.94 -20.43 -13.69
N LEU A 58 -11.57 -20.25 -14.85
CA LEU A 58 -11.06 -19.32 -15.84
C LEU A 58 -11.36 -17.87 -15.44
N SER A 59 -12.59 -17.56 -15.02
CA SER A 59 -13.05 -16.21 -14.67
C SER A 59 -14.26 -16.35 -13.73
N ASP A 60 -14.16 -15.79 -12.51
CA ASP A 60 -15.22 -15.93 -11.51
C ASP A 60 -16.47 -15.13 -11.87
N ARG A 61 -17.61 -15.81 -11.88
CA ARG A 61 -18.93 -15.23 -12.14
C ARG A 61 -19.95 -15.88 -11.24
N GLY A 62 -20.70 -15.06 -10.50
CA GLY A 62 -21.77 -15.54 -9.61
C GLY A 62 -21.26 -16.44 -8.48
N VAL A 63 -20.03 -16.22 -8.02
CA VAL A 63 -19.50 -16.97 -6.87
C VAL A 63 -19.99 -16.30 -5.60
N GLU A 64 -20.58 -17.06 -4.68
CA GLU A 64 -21.03 -16.57 -3.38
C GLU A 64 -20.00 -16.86 -2.29
N ARG A 65 -19.47 -18.09 -2.27
CA ARG A 65 -18.49 -18.52 -1.26
C ARG A 65 -17.52 -19.55 -1.79
N VAL A 66 -16.23 -19.34 -1.47
CA VAL A 66 -15.19 -20.35 -1.65
C VAL A 66 -14.38 -20.49 -0.37
N ASP A 67 -14.41 -21.69 0.21
CA ASP A 67 -13.62 -22.05 1.40
C ASP A 67 -12.50 -23.03 0.99
N GLY A 68 -11.26 -22.56 0.84
CA GLY A 68 -10.12 -23.44 0.48
C GLY A 68 -9.10 -22.77 -0.42
N ILE A 69 -8.73 -23.44 -1.51
CA ILE A 69 -7.77 -22.95 -2.49
C ILE A 69 -8.51 -22.59 -3.78
N ASN A 70 -8.50 -21.31 -4.17
CA ASN A 70 -9.09 -20.83 -5.41
C ASN A 70 -7.99 -20.40 -6.39
N VAL A 71 -8.05 -20.91 -7.63
CA VAL A 71 -7.13 -20.54 -8.71
C VAL A 71 -7.95 -19.95 -9.85
N THR A 72 -7.78 -18.65 -10.11
CA THR A 72 -8.48 -17.92 -11.18
C THR A 72 -7.49 -17.36 -12.20
N PHE A 73 -7.68 -17.69 -13.47
CA PHE A 73 -6.73 -17.35 -14.53
C PHE A 73 -6.98 -16.00 -15.22
N TRP A 74 -8.22 -15.52 -15.21
CA TRP A 74 -8.65 -14.32 -15.94
C TRP A 74 -9.48 -13.41 -15.05
N ASN A 75 -9.67 -12.18 -15.50
CA ASN A 75 -10.39 -11.17 -14.74
C ASN A 75 -11.81 -11.68 -14.37
N PRO A 76 -12.18 -11.67 -13.09
CA PRO A 76 -13.53 -11.99 -12.65
C PRO A 76 -14.54 -10.94 -13.10
N ASP A 77 -15.82 -11.28 -13.06
CA ASP A 77 -16.90 -10.33 -13.34
C ASP A 77 -16.91 -9.21 -12.28
N GLN A 78 -17.16 -7.97 -12.71
CA GLN A 78 -17.17 -6.80 -11.82
C GLN A 78 -18.28 -6.86 -10.77
N HIS A 79 -19.31 -7.67 -11.02
CA HIS A 79 -20.42 -7.90 -10.09
C HIS A 79 -20.21 -9.12 -9.18
N ASN A 80 -19.01 -9.72 -9.19
CA ASN A 80 -18.72 -10.88 -8.39
C ASN A 80 -18.58 -10.48 -6.90
N ARG A 81 -19.57 -10.86 -6.09
CA ARG A 81 -19.67 -10.52 -4.66
C ARG A 81 -19.23 -11.64 -3.73
N GLY A 82 -18.44 -12.59 -4.23
CA GLY A 82 -18.03 -13.77 -3.50
C GLY A 82 -17.21 -13.49 -2.24
N LEU A 83 -17.40 -14.35 -1.25
CA LEU A 83 -16.60 -14.45 -0.04
C LEU A 83 -15.54 -15.53 -0.23
N TYR A 84 -14.27 -15.15 -0.25
CA TYR A 84 -13.18 -16.08 -0.44
C TYR A 84 -12.42 -16.26 0.86
N ARG A 85 -12.37 -17.49 1.40
CA ARG A 85 -11.63 -17.83 2.62
C ARG A 85 -10.60 -18.90 2.32
N GLY A 86 -9.33 -18.59 2.56
CA GLY A 86 -8.21 -19.51 2.36
C GLY A 86 -7.15 -18.93 1.44
N ILE A 87 -6.69 -19.72 0.47
CA ILE A 87 -5.57 -19.37 -0.42
C ILE A 87 -6.10 -19.06 -1.81
N GLN A 88 -5.65 -17.95 -2.38
CA GLN A 88 -6.11 -17.45 -3.66
C GLN A 88 -4.93 -17.19 -4.58
N PHE A 89 -5.00 -17.74 -5.77
CA PHE A 89 -4.04 -17.52 -6.85
C PHE A 89 -4.78 -16.92 -8.02
N ASN A 90 -4.61 -15.61 -8.22
CA ASN A 90 -5.28 -14.91 -9.30
C ASN A 90 -4.23 -14.37 -10.28
N LEU A 91 -4.27 -14.82 -11.53
CA LEU A 91 -3.25 -14.40 -12.49
C LEU A 91 -3.44 -12.94 -12.92
N VAL A 92 -4.67 -12.57 -13.28
CA VAL A 92 -4.98 -11.27 -13.90
C VAL A 92 -5.74 -10.33 -12.97
N GLY A 93 -6.57 -10.86 -12.07
CA GLY A 93 -7.35 -10.03 -11.17
C GLY A 93 -8.18 -10.86 -10.22
N HIS A 94 -8.53 -10.23 -9.11
CA HIS A 94 -9.45 -10.75 -8.10
C HIS A 94 -10.56 -9.73 -7.91
N SER A 95 -11.78 -10.17 -7.69
CA SER A 95 -12.93 -9.33 -7.34
C SER A 95 -13.86 -10.16 -6.48
N GLY A 96 -14.08 -9.69 -5.25
CA GLY A 96 -14.94 -10.30 -4.26
C GLY A 96 -15.32 -9.27 -3.22
N THR A 97 -16.37 -9.55 -2.44
CA THR A 97 -16.78 -8.64 -1.36
C THR A 97 -15.78 -8.70 -0.22
N LEU A 98 -15.31 -9.91 0.10
CA LEU A 98 -14.37 -10.14 1.20
C LEU A 98 -13.45 -11.30 0.86
N THR A 99 -12.18 -11.08 1.18
CA THR A 99 -11.08 -11.99 0.89
C THR A 99 -10.29 -12.22 2.17
N GLN A 100 -10.45 -13.39 2.79
CA GLN A 100 -9.77 -13.75 4.04
C GLN A 100 -8.70 -14.82 3.78
N GLY A 101 -7.46 -14.56 4.18
CA GLY A 101 -6.36 -15.52 4.10
C GLY A 101 -5.19 -15.04 3.25
N LEU A 102 -4.65 -15.92 2.40
CA LEU A 102 -3.49 -15.65 1.55
C LEU A 102 -3.97 -15.37 0.13
N SER A 103 -3.56 -14.24 -0.46
CA SER A 103 -3.88 -13.91 -1.85
C SER A 103 -2.64 -13.51 -2.64
N LEU A 104 -2.37 -14.25 -3.71
CA LEU A 104 -1.25 -14.04 -4.63
C LEU A 104 -1.80 -13.66 -6.00
N ASN A 105 -1.49 -12.43 -6.42
CA ASN A 105 -2.12 -11.79 -7.56
C ASN A 105 -1.05 -11.35 -8.57
N GLY A 106 -1.10 -11.89 -9.79
CA GLY A 106 -0.08 -11.63 -10.80
C GLY A 106 -0.07 -10.18 -11.27
N VAL A 107 -1.24 -9.61 -11.52
CA VAL A 107 -1.39 -8.19 -11.91
C VAL A 107 -1.84 -7.36 -10.72
N GLY A 108 -2.94 -7.71 -10.04
CA GLY A 108 -3.32 -7.04 -8.80
C GLY A 108 -4.61 -7.54 -8.17
N LEU A 109 -4.85 -7.11 -6.94
CA LEU A 109 -6.16 -7.22 -6.28
C LEU A 109 -6.96 -5.97 -6.60
N GLY A 110 -8.24 -6.14 -6.95
CA GLY A 110 -9.15 -5.03 -7.14
C GLY A 110 -10.47 -5.28 -6.42
N ASN A 111 -10.88 -4.31 -5.62
CA ASN A 111 -12.19 -4.19 -4.97
C ASN A 111 -12.43 -5.13 -3.77
N GLY A 112 -13.15 -4.58 -2.80
CA GLY A 112 -13.66 -5.26 -1.62
C GLY A 112 -12.67 -5.36 -0.46
N ASP A 113 -13.15 -6.00 0.60
CA ASP A 113 -12.42 -6.09 1.86
C ASP A 113 -11.38 -7.21 1.80
N PHE A 114 -10.22 -6.96 2.41
CA PHE A 114 -9.15 -7.93 2.53
C PHE A 114 -8.75 -8.14 4.00
N GLN A 115 -8.57 -9.40 4.40
CA GLN A 115 -8.05 -9.75 5.71
C GLN A 115 -7.02 -10.88 5.62
N GLY A 116 -5.73 -10.59 5.84
CA GLY A 116 -4.68 -11.60 5.86
C GLY A 116 -3.38 -11.15 5.19
N LEU A 117 -2.84 -11.96 4.27
CA LEU A 117 -1.63 -11.66 3.51
C LEU A 117 -1.92 -11.53 2.01
N ALA A 118 -1.65 -10.36 1.43
CA ALA A 118 -1.83 -10.11 0.01
C ALA A 118 -0.51 -9.71 -0.66
N VAL A 119 -0.25 -10.29 -1.83
CA VAL A 119 0.83 -9.87 -2.72
C VAL A 119 0.26 -9.63 -4.12
N GLY A 120 0.46 -8.43 -4.65
CA GLY A 120 0.07 -8.02 -6.00
C GLY A 120 1.28 -7.62 -6.84
N GLY A 121 1.42 -8.21 -8.03
CA GLY A 121 2.58 -7.96 -8.90
C GLY A 121 2.68 -6.52 -9.42
N LEU A 122 1.55 -5.87 -9.77
CA LEU A 122 1.50 -4.42 -10.01
C LEU A 122 0.96 -3.67 -8.80
N GLY A 123 -0.05 -4.17 -8.10
CA GLY A 123 -0.58 -3.44 -6.95
C GLY A 123 -1.70 -4.16 -6.23
N VAL A 124 -2.07 -3.62 -5.09
CA VAL A 124 -3.21 -4.11 -4.31
C VAL A 124 -4.13 -2.94 -4.02
N GLY A 125 -5.36 -3.02 -4.54
CA GLY A 125 -6.43 -2.06 -4.31
C GLY A 125 -7.62 -2.73 -3.63
N GLY A 126 -8.19 -2.09 -2.61
CA GLY A 126 -9.41 -2.54 -1.93
C GLY A 126 -9.92 -1.49 -0.95
N ASP A 127 -11.17 -1.60 -0.53
CA ASP A 127 -11.81 -0.59 0.31
C ASP A 127 -11.22 -0.67 1.74
N ASN A 128 -11.41 -1.81 2.42
CA ASN A 128 -10.86 -2.05 3.75
C ASN A 128 -9.84 -3.19 3.72
N MET A 129 -8.62 -2.95 4.19
CA MET A 129 -7.55 -3.95 4.20
C MET A 129 -6.94 -4.10 5.58
N THR A 130 -7.00 -5.32 6.12
CA THR A 130 -6.38 -5.68 7.39
C THR A 130 -5.32 -6.78 7.21
N GLY A 131 -4.09 -6.53 7.66
CA GLY A 131 -3.02 -7.53 7.68
C GLY A 131 -1.73 -7.08 6.99
N ILE A 132 -1.13 -7.94 6.17
CA ILE A 132 0.14 -7.66 5.47
C ILE A 132 -0.13 -7.58 3.97
N VAL A 133 0.17 -6.44 3.35
CA VAL A 133 -0.10 -6.22 1.94
C VAL A 133 1.14 -5.68 1.22
N VAL A 134 1.52 -6.33 0.13
CA VAL A 134 2.66 -5.94 -0.70
C VAL A 134 2.20 -5.74 -2.14
N GLY A 135 2.38 -4.53 -2.68
CA GLY A 135 2.08 -4.18 -4.06
C GLY A 135 3.34 -3.76 -4.82
N GLY A 136 3.57 -4.32 -6.01
CA GLY A 136 4.79 -4.04 -6.79
C GLY A 136 4.94 -2.56 -7.16
N LEU A 137 3.86 -1.88 -7.55
CA LEU A 137 3.79 -0.42 -7.75
C LEU A 137 3.17 0.26 -6.54
N GLY A 138 2.16 -0.30 -5.89
CA GLY A 138 1.56 0.38 -4.75
C GLY A 138 0.45 -0.39 -4.05
N VAL A 139 0.07 0.12 -2.89
CA VAL A 139 -1.10 -0.31 -2.14
C VAL A 139 -2.03 0.88 -1.96
N GLY A 140 -3.30 0.71 -2.30
CA GLY A 140 -4.31 1.77 -2.27
C GLY A 140 -5.62 1.27 -1.65
N GLY A 141 -6.24 2.06 -0.78
CA GLY A 141 -7.56 1.75 -0.25
C GLY A 141 -8.13 2.87 0.61
N ASP A 142 -9.27 2.66 1.23
CA ASP A 142 -9.88 3.64 2.12
C ASP A 142 -9.34 3.42 3.54
N ASP A 143 -9.62 2.25 4.14
CA ASP A 143 -9.17 1.90 5.50
C ASP A 143 -8.09 0.80 5.48
N LEU A 144 -6.87 1.15 5.89
CA LEU A 144 -5.70 0.28 5.89
C LEU A 144 -5.20 0.01 7.31
N THR A 145 -5.32 -1.20 7.82
CA THR A 145 -4.80 -1.60 9.14
C THR A 145 -3.76 -2.75 9.06
N GLY A 146 -2.50 -2.49 9.43
CA GLY A 146 -1.46 -3.51 9.49
C GLY A 146 -0.12 -3.07 8.90
N VAL A 147 0.45 -3.88 7.98
CA VAL A 147 1.77 -3.63 7.36
C VAL A 147 1.62 -3.56 5.85
N PHE A 148 2.00 -2.42 5.28
CA PHE A 148 1.82 -2.12 3.86
C PHE A 148 3.15 -1.78 3.21
N CYS A 149 3.43 -2.36 2.04
CA CYS A 149 4.62 -2.04 1.26
C CYS A 149 4.24 -1.85 -0.22
N GLY A 150 4.50 -0.65 -0.74
CA GLY A 150 4.27 -0.29 -2.13
C GLY A 150 5.55 0.20 -2.80
N GLY A 151 5.88 -0.33 -3.99
CA GLY A 151 7.10 0.06 -4.70
C GLY A 151 7.18 1.55 -5.05
N LEU A 152 6.06 2.18 -5.38
CA LEU A 152 5.91 3.64 -5.53
C LEU A 152 5.26 4.25 -4.28
N GLY A 153 4.25 3.63 -3.69
CA GLY A 153 3.64 4.23 -2.51
C GLY A 153 2.54 3.40 -1.85
N VAL A 154 2.16 3.85 -0.66
CA VAL A 154 0.97 3.40 0.06
C VAL A 154 0.06 4.61 0.25
N GLY A 155 -1.19 4.50 -0.18
CA GLY A 155 -2.18 5.56 -0.11
C GLY A 155 -3.50 5.07 0.45
N GLY A 156 -4.10 5.83 1.35
CA GLY A 156 -5.50 5.63 1.73
C GLY A 156 -6.00 6.64 2.71
N ASP A 157 -7.31 6.76 2.86
CA ASP A 157 -7.94 7.78 3.72
C ASP A 157 -7.49 7.59 5.18
N ASP A 158 -7.60 6.37 5.71
CA ASP A 158 -7.19 5.99 7.06
C ASP A 158 -6.10 4.90 7.02
N VAL A 159 -4.87 5.20 7.45
CA VAL A 159 -3.77 4.21 7.52
C VAL A 159 -3.28 4.04 8.94
N THR A 160 -3.50 2.85 9.51
CA THR A 160 -3.05 2.45 10.85
C THR A 160 -2.02 1.32 10.79
N GLY A 161 -0.84 1.53 11.37
CA GLY A 161 0.20 0.51 11.50
C GLY A 161 1.53 0.92 10.88
N ILE A 162 2.05 0.14 9.94
CA ILE A 162 3.34 0.39 9.28
C ILE A 162 3.10 0.52 7.77
N ALA A 163 3.54 1.61 7.16
CA ALA A 163 3.52 1.74 5.70
C ALA A 163 4.87 2.19 5.14
N LEU A 164 5.31 1.49 4.09
CA LEU A 164 6.56 1.75 3.37
C LEU A 164 6.24 2.02 1.90
N GLY A 165 6.51 3.24 1.46
CA GLY A 165 6.33 3.67 0.08
C GLY A 165 7.65 4.10 -0.56
N GLY A 166 7.98 3.56 -1.74
CA GLY A 166 9.23 3.91 -2.42
C GLY A 166 9.33 5.39 -2.79
N LEU A 167 8.24 6.03 -3.19
CA LEU A 167 8.11 7.48 -3.34
C LEU A 167 7.42 8.11 -2.13
N GLY A 168 6.34 7.52 -1.59
CA GLY A 168 5.70 8.13 -0.44
C GLY A 168 4.58 7.34 0.20
N VAL A 169 4.18 7.81 1.37
CA VAL A 169 2.97 7.37 2.08
C VAL A 169 2.03 8.56 2.18
N GLY A 170 0.77 8.38 1.79
CA GLY A 170 -0.23 9.44 1.75
C GLY A 170 -1.56 9.00 2.38
N GLY A 171 -2.28 9.93 2.99
CA GLY A 171 -3.64 9.69 3.48
C GLY A 171 -4.23 10.88 4.19
N ASP A 172 -5.49 10.79 4.62
CA ASP A 172 -6.11 11.85 5.43
C ASP A 172 -5.67 11.68 6.88
N LYS A 173 -5.72 10.46 7.41
CA LYS A 173 -5.33 10.13 8.78
C LYS A 173 -4.36 8.96 8.84
N LEU A 174 -3.19 9.22 9.40
CA LEU A 174 -2.06 8.30 9.45
C LEU A 174 -1.67 8.06 10.92
N THR A 175 -1.85 6.84 11.42
CA THR A 175 -1.44 6.45 12.79
C THR A 175 -0.43 5.30 12.78
N GLY A 176 0.81 5.54 13.19
CA GLY A 176 1.82 4.49 13.34
C GLY A 176 3.22 4.87 12.85
N VAL A 177 3.81 4.06 11.98
CA VAL A 177 5.18 4.22 11.46
C VAL A 177 5.19 4.28 9.94
N PHE A 178 5.68 5.39 9.40
CA PHE A 178 5.62 5.67 7.97
C PHE A 178 7.00 6.01 7.41
N CYS A 179 7.34 5.41 6.27
CA CYS A 179 8.56 5.73 5.55
C CYS A 179 8.25 5.94 4.07
N GLY A 180 8.53 7.14 3.58
CA GLY A 180 8.38 7.53 2.18
C GLY A 180 9.71 7.99 1.60
N GLY A 181 10.13 7.44 0.45
CA GLY A 181 11.40 7.83 -0.17
C GLY A 181 11.49 9.32 -0.51
N LEU A 182 10.41 9.92 -1.00
CA LEU A 182 10.25 11.37 -1.16
C LEU A 182 9.54 12.00 0.04
N GLY A 183 8.45 11.40 0.55
CA GLY A 183 7.78 12.02 1.69
C GLY A 183 6.64 11.22 2.28
N VAL A 184 6.19 11.68 3.45
CA VAL A 184 4.97 11.23 4.11
C VAL A 184 4.05 12.43 4.26
N GLY A 185 2.81 12.31 3.80
CA GLY A 185 1.85 13.41 3.77
C GLY A 185 0.47 12.99 4.23
N GLY A 186 -0.16 13.79 5.09
CA GLY A 186 -1.58 13.62 5.41
C GLY A 186 -2.11 14.66 6.38
N ASP A 187 -3.41 14.86 6.42
CA ASP A 187 -4.03 15.91 7.23
C ASP A 187 -3.72 15.71 8.72
N ASP A 188 -3.97 14.51 9.27
CA ASP A 188 -3.66 14.12 10.64
C ASP A 188 -2.61 13.00 10.66
N LEU A 189 -1.41 13.28 11.17
CA LEU A 189 -0.35 12.29 11.32
C LEU A 189 0.03 12.11 12.79
N THR A 190 -0.16 10.89 13.31
CA THR A 190 0.26 10.50 14.67
C THR A 190 1.27 9.36 14.64
N GLY A 191 2.43 9.55 15.28
CA GLY A 191 3.44 8.50 15.46
C GLY A 191 4.82 8.88 14.91
N ILE A 192 5.38 8.04 14.04
CA ILE A 192 6.71 8.23 13.45
C ILE A 192 6.58 8.36 11.94
N ALA A 193 7.14 9.42 11.36
CA ALA A 193 7.24 9.53 9.91
C ALA A 193 8.63 9.99 9.44
N VAL A 194 9.13 9.29 8.42
CA VAL A 194 10.40 9.57 7.77
C VAL A 194 10.16 9.81 6.28
N GLY A 195 10.49 11.01 5.81
CA GLY A 195 10.33 11.41 4.41
C GLY A 195 11.61 12.01 3.86
N GLY A 196 12.12 11.51 2.72
CA GLY A 196 13.40 11.99 2.18
C GLY A 196 13.42 13.51 1.91
N LEU A 197 12.44 14.00 1.15
CA LEU A 197 12.20 15.43 0.93
C LEU A 197 11.44 16.07 2.09
N GLY A 198 10.48 15.38 2.70
CA GLY A 198 9.82 15.91 3.88
C GLY A 198 8.62 15.14 4.42
N VAL A 199 8.12 15.65 5.54
CA VAL A 199 6.88 15.22 6.21
C VAL A 199 5.95 16.42 6.30
N GLY A 200 4.68 16.26 5.87
CA GLY A 200 3.74 17.37 5.82
C GLY A 200 2.32 16.97 6.23
N GLY A 201 1.58 17.92 6.79
CA GLY A 201 0.19 17.71 7.19
C GLY A 201 -0.40 18.90 7.92
N ASP A 202 -1.68 18.85 8.26
CA ASP A 202 -2.30 19.91 9.05
C ASP A 202 -1.92 19.73 10.53
N ARG A 203 -1.99 18.51 11.06
CA ARG A 203 -1.67 18.18 12.45
C ARG A 203 -0.70 17.02 12.51
N LEU A 204 0.49 17.30 13.05
CA LEU A 204 1.58 16.33 13.18
C LEU A 204 1.88 16.12 14.67
N GLU A 205 1.59 14.93 15.20
CA GLU A 205 1.89 14.55 16.60
C GLU A 205 2.87 13.36 16.66
N GLY A 206 4.09 13.58 17.17
CA GLY A 206 5.07 12.51 17.38
C GLY A 206 6.50 12.84 16.96
N LEU A 207 7.13 11.96 16.17
CA LEU A 207 8.52 12.07 15.74
C LEU A 207 8.63 12.08 14.22
N PHE A 208 9.25 13.13 13.70
CA PHE A 208 9.32 13.41 12.27
C PHE A 208 10.76 13.62 11.84
N ALA A 209 11.15 13.04 10.71
CA ALA A 209 12.46 13.27 10.11
C ALA A 209 12.34 13.47 8.60
N GLY A 210 12.98 14.51 8.07
CA GLY A 210 13.01 14.73 6.63
C GLY A 210 13.73 15.99 6.17
N GLY A 211 13.78 16.21 4.86
CA GLY A 211 14.36 17.43 4.28
C GLY A 211 13.62 18.70 4.75
N ALA A 212 12.29 18.65 4.76
CA ALA A 212 11.43 19.68 5.30
C ALA A 212 10.32 19.07 6.15
N ILE A 213 9.88 19.78 7.19
CA ILE A 213 8.73 19.41 8.00
C ILE A 213 7.79 20.60 8.05
N GLY A 214 6.52 20.40 7.71
CA GLY A 214 5.55 21.48 7.55
C GLY A 214 4.15 21.12 8.02
N GLY A 215 3.52 21.98 8.82
CA GLY A 215 2.10 21.82 9.11
C GLY A 215 1.47 22.94 9.90
N ASP A 216 0.17 22.89 10.14
CA ASP A 216 -0.51 23.91 10.93
C ASP A 216 -0.20 23.75 12.42
N SER A 217 -0.29 22.52 12.94
CA SER A 217 0.17 22.15 14.28
C SER A 217 1.23 21.05 14.21
N VAL A 218 2.37 21.27 14.87
CA VAL A 218 3.44 20.27 14.99
C VAL A 218 3.79 20.12 16.47
N ASP A 219 3.42 18.98 17.02
CA ASP A 219 3.58 18.62 18.43
C ASP A 219 4.55 17.42 18.55
N GLY A 220 5.73 17.63 19.13
CA GLY A 220 6.71 16.57 19.39
C GLY A 220 8.13 16.90 18.91
N ILE A 221 8.76 15.93 18.24
CA ILE A 221 10.15 16.00 17.76
C ILE A 221 10.15 16.15 16.23
N ALA A 222 10.61 17.28 15.73
CA ALA A 222 10.72 17.55 14.29
C ALA A 222 12.19 17.71 13.88
N LEU A 223 12.78 16.66 13.29
CA LEU A 223 14.15 16.63 12.80
C LEU A 223 14.19 17.00 11.31
N ALA A 224 14.01 18.29 10.99
CA ALA A 224 14.16 18.76 9.63
C ALA A 224 15.65 19.06 9.34
N ALA A 225 16.14 18.65 8.17
CA ALA A 225 17.48 19.02 7.71
C ALA A 225 17.52 20.44 7.12
N GLY A 226 16.50 20.79 6.33
CA GLY A 226 16.40 22.04 5.60
C GLY A 226 15.45 23.03 6.25
N TYR A 227 14.15 22.73 6.25
CA TYR A 227 13.11 23.71 6.58
C TYR A 227 12.09 23.17 7.57
N LEU A 228 11.84 23.88 8.67
CA LEU A 228 10.75 23.59 9.60
C LEU A 228 9.74 24.75 9.56
N LYS A 229 8.49 24.47 9.22
CA LYS A 229 7.41 25.46 9.15
C LYS A 229 6.23 25.02 9.98
N ALA A 230 5.74 25.87 10.88
CA ALA A 230 4.45 25.62 11.51
C ALA A 230 3.71 26.89 11.95
N GLU A 231 2.38 26.81 12.05
CA GLU A 231 1.61 27.87 12.70
C GLU A 231 1.69 27.74 14.22
N SER A 232 1.57 26.52 14.73
CA SER A 232 1.77 26.15 16.12
C SER A 232 2.81 25.06 16.20
N PHE A 233 3.92 25.33 16.89
CA PHE A 233 4.96 24.35 17.14
C PHE A 233 5.12 24.15 18.64
N ARG A 234 5.08 22.90 19.10
CA ARG A 234 5.35 22.54 20.49
C ARG A 234 6.31 21.36 20.57
N GLY A 235 7.47 21.57 21.19
CA GLY A 235 8.43 20.50 21.45
C GLY A 235 9.85 20.83 21.02
N PHE A 236 10.49 19.92 20.30
CA PHE A 236 11.89 20.02 19.87
C PHE A 236 12.00 20.02 18.35
N GLY A 237 12.54 21.09 17.78
CA GLY A 237 12.62 21.28 16.33
C GLY A 237 14.05 21.55 15.87
N THR A 238 14.45 20.92 14.77
CA THR A 238 15.68 21.26 14.05
C THR A 238 15.39 21.72 12.64
N GLY A 239 16.28 22.53 12.06
CA GLY A 239 16.24 22.89 10.64
C GLY A 239 17.31 23.91 10.28
N ALA A 240 17.83 23.90 9.05
CA ALA A 240 18.68 25.01 8.58
C ALA A 240 17.92 26.35 8.70
N HIS A 241 16.62 26.34 8.41
CA HIS A 241 15.71 27.46 8.66
C HIS A 241 14.44 26.99 9.36
N THR A 242 14.13 27.60 10.51
CA THR A 242 12.86 27.40 11.22
C THR A 242 12.00 28.66 11.11
N ASN A 243 10.73 28.49 10.72
CA ASN A 243 9.78 29.59 10.53
C ASN A 243 8.44 29.23 11.18
N LEU A 244 8.25 29.72 12.39
CA LEU A 244 7.16 29.34 13.28
C LEU A 244 6.31 30.56 13.59
N LYS A 245 4.97 30.50 13.49
CA LYS A 245 4.16 31.63 13.98
C LYS A 245 4.17 31.64 15.51
N LYS A 246 3.88 30.50 16.14
CA LYS A 246 3.98 30.28 17.58
C LYS A 246 4.91 29.11 17.86
N ALA A 247 5.91 29.32 18.70
CA ALA A 247 6.88 28.31 19.05
C ALA A 247 6.94 28.12 20.57
N GLN A 248 6.63 26.91 21.04
CA GLN A 248 6.71 26.53 22.45
C GLN A 248 7.73 25.39 22.63
N GLY A 249 8.92 25.68 23.14
CA GLY A 249 9.97 24.66 23.34
C GLY A 249 11.32 25.04 22.78
N LEU A 250 12.07 24.07 22.27
CA LEU A 250 13.46 24.24 21.83
C LEU A 250 13.58 24.13 20.32
N CYS A 251 14.08 25.18 19.67
CA CYS A 251 14.38 25.18 18.24
C CYS A 251 15.89 25.35 18.00
N ILE A 252 16.49 24.47 17.22
CA ILE A 252 17.89 24.53 16.83
C ILE A 252 17.99 24.69 15.31
N GLY A 253 18.68 25.73 14.86
CA GLY A 253 18.81 25.98 13.44
C GLY A 253 19.86 27.01 13.09
N ILE A 254 20.17 27.18 11.81
CA ILE A 254 21.07 28.27 11.39
C ILE A 254 20.32 29.60 11.54
N PHE A 255 19.11 29.62 11.00
CA PHE A 255 18.18 30.75 11.09
C PHE A 255 16.90 30.31 11.77
N ASN A 256 16.60 30.90 12.92
CA ASN A 256 15.34 30.66 13.61
C ASN A 256 14.46 31.90 13.57
N ARG A 257 13.17 31.73 13.27
CA ARG A 257 12.19 32.80 13.30
C ARG A 257 10.92 32.32 13.98
N ALA A 258 10.52 33.03 15.02
CA ALA A 258 9.22 32.93 15.64
C ALA A 258 8.53 34.32 15.71
N ASP A 259 7.24 34.39 15.42
CA ASP A 259 6.47 35.62 15.70
C ASP A 259 6.17 35.70 17.20
N VAL A 260 5.84 34.57 17.83
CA VAL A 260 5.70 34.41 19.29
C VAL A 260 6.56 33.24 19.75
N LEU A 261 7.48 33.50 20.68
CA LEU A 261 8.35 32.50 21.29
C LEU A 261 8.01 32.30 22.76
N GLU A 262 7.78 31.05 23.15
CA GLU A 262 7.66 30.55 24.52
C GLU A 262 8.66 29.39 24.71
N GLY A 263 9.94 29.73 24.75
CA GLY A 263 11.02 28.75 24.85
C GLY A 263 12.37 29.31 24.45
N VAL A 264 13.20 28.46 23.84
CA VAL A 264 14.61 28.75 23.53
C VAL A 264 14.89 28.45 22.06
N GLN A 265 15.55 29.39 21.40
CA GLN A 265 16.12 29.23 20.07
C GLN A 265 17.64 29.24 20.17
N ILE A 266 18.29 28.33 19.44
CA ILE A 266 19.75 28.24 19.32
C ILE A 266 20.11 28.25 17.85
N GLY A 267 20.94 29.21 17.45
CA GLY A 267 21.32 29.39 16.05
C GLY A 267 22.23 30.56 15.77
N VAL A 268 22.72 30.64 14.53
CA VAL A 268 23.55 31.78 14.08
C VAL A 268 22.76 33.08 14.23
N LEU A 269 21.48 33.04 13.87
CA LEU A 269 20.59 34.19 13.96
C LEU A 269 19.18 33.76 14.35
N ASN A 270 18.65 34.38 15.41
CA ASN A 270 17.38 34.02 16.02
C ASN A 270 16.45 35.22 16.12
N HIS A 271 15.23 35.11 15.58
CA HIS A 271 14.19 36.12 15.65
C HIS A 271 13.04 35.70 16.57
N ALA A 272 12.72 36.54 17.55
CA ALA A 272 11.52 36.41 18.39
C ALA A 272 10.71 37.72 18.33
N GLY A 273 9.54 37.69 17.71
CA GLY A 273 8.72 38.88 17.47
C GLY A 273 8.15 39.52 18.74
N ASN A 274 7.93 38.72 19.79
CA ASN A 274 7.45 39.14 21.10
C ASN A 274 8.54 39.74 22.04
N ASN A 275 9.81 39.74 21.62
CA ASN A 275 10.87 40.39 22.39
C ASN A 275 10.83 41.93 22.30
N PRO A 276 11.38 42.65 23.30
CA PRO A 276 11.56 44.10 23.25
C PRO A 276 12.30 44.56 21.98
N ARG A 277 11.91 45.73 21.46
CA ARG A 277 12.56 46.34 20.28
C ARG A 277 14.08 46.45 20.52
N GLY A 278 14.86 45.91 19.60
CA GLY A 278 16.33 45.81 19.69
C GLY A 278 16.87 44.45 20.17
N LEU A 279 16.03 43.62 20.79
CA LEU A 279 16.36 42.23 21.20
C LEU A 279 15.57 41.17 20.42
N GLN A 280 14.86 41.60 19.37
CA GLN A 280 14.12 40.69 18.50
C GLN A 280 15.06 39.79 17.72
N TRP A 281 16.22 40.31 17.29
CA TRP A 281 17.27 39.55 16.62
C TRP A 281 18.47 39.36 17.54
N LEU A 282 18.81 38.11 17.85
CA LEU A 282 19.96 37.78 18.69
C LEU A 282 20.82 36.68 18.05
N PRO A 283 22.16 36.83 18.05
CA PRO A 283 23.06 35.76 17.67
C PRO A 283 23.18 34.72 18.79
N GLY A 284 23.41 33.46 18.42
CA GLY A 284 23.65 32.38 19.38
C GLY A 284 22.36 31.87 20.03
N ILE A 285 21.87 32.57 21.07
CA ILE A 285 20.72 32.15 21.87
C ILE A 285 19.69 33.28 21.93
N ASN A 286 18.42 32.93 21.76
CA ASN A 286 17.28 33.81 22.03
C ASN A 286 16.24 33.05 22.84
N ALA A 287 15.68 33.65 23.89
CA ALA A 287 14.73 32.99 24.78
C ALA A 287 13.67 33.97 25.27
N HIS A 288 12.44 33.47 25.42
CA HIS A 288 11.32 34.20 25.98
C HIS A 288 10.39 33.20 26.68
N PHE A 289 9.89 33.55 27.86
CA PHE A 289 9.05 32.69 28.72
C PHE A 289 7.81 33.43 29.19
#